data_AF-A0A5Q2NU07-F1
#
_entry.id   AF-A0A5Q2NU07-F1
#
_cell.length_a   1.000
_cell.length_b   1.000
_cell.length_c   1.000
_cell.angle_alpha   90.00
_cell.angle_beta   90.00
_cell.angle_gamma   90.00
#
_symmetry.space_group_name_H-M   'P 1'
#
loop_
_entity.id
_entity.type
_entity.pdbx_description
1 polymer ?
#
loop_
_entity_poly.entity_id
_entity_poly.type
_entity_poly.pdbx_seq_one_letter_code
_entity_poly.pdbx_strand_id
1 'polypeptide(L)'
;MALTSEQMEQAASFMMELLRELAWIGAEGAANVAAADPLGTTAQLSAAAVEAAGGAGSAQAPGQAASAAAGAAAGVPGAAEAGAGAVPPTASVPPTASGAASAVEASGTPHAPQGLIGPAGALGVTRLLYDDAWLQAQRLLERRLAAAGLEPRFDRAGSLFGRLPGTDGGSRVVLTGSHIDTVRRGGHYDGAYGVAAGIAALAALKRFCGPPRRTLEVVSLCEEEGSRFPLSYWGSGTMIGRYGLEGASFYHDPDGETLEQAMLAAGFGRPEQPHPRRDDLDAFVELHVEQGIVLERSGEPIGVVQAIVGQRRYTFTVAGEANHAGTTPMPLRRDALAGAAEMALAAERAAVRRGEPMVATVGRLEAEPGTPNVVPGRVRFTLDVRHDDVEALESFCRELLEELDGIAARRGLELQGELWMDAPPARMDAELADRLARAAGRRGLAVRRMASGAGHDAQLLSEICPAAMLFVPSRAGISHSPLEFTEEAQLAAGLAVLIDALYELAYEERVP
;
A
#
# COMPACT_ATOMS: atom_id res chain seq x y z
N MET A 1 -8.62 32.44 -4.52
CA MET A 1 -7.63 32.92 -5.52
C MET A 1 -7.00 31.72 -6.20
N ALA A 2 -6.88 31.70 -7.53
CA ALA A 2 -6.28 30.58 -8.26
C ALA A 2 -4.77 30.81 -8.50
N LEU A 3 -3.95 29.77 -8.29
CA LEU A 3 -2.54 29.77 -8.73
C LEU A 3 -2.44 29.78 -10.26
N THR A 4 -1.42 30.46 -10.79
CA THR A 4 -1.10 30.50 -12.23
C THR A 4 -0.62 29.14 -12.74
N SER A 5 -0.62 28.94 -14.06
CA SER A 5 -0.12 27.70 -14.68
C SER A 5 1.34 27.41 -14.29
N GLU A 6 2.20 28.42 -14.27
CA GLU A 6 3.61 28.30 -13.86
C GLU A 6 3.75 27.89 -12.37
N GLN A 7 2.90 28.43 -11.50
CA GLN A 7 2.88 28.07 -10.08
C GLN A 7 2.39 26.63 -9.86
N MET A 8 1.42 26.17 -10.65
CA MET A 8 0.95 24.79 -10.66
C MET A 8 1.99 23.82 -11.24
N GLU A 9 2.71 24.22 -12.29
CA GLU A 9 3.81 23.44 -12.88
C GLU A 9 4.96 23.26 -11.87
N GLN A 10 5.30 24.30 -11.11
CA GLN A 10 6.28 24.20 -10.01
C GLN A 10 5.80 23.26 -8.89
N ALA A 11 4.50 23.25 -8.56
CA ALA A 11 3.94 22.34 -7.57
C ALA A 11 3.94 20.88 -8.06
N ALA A 12 3.53 20.64 -9.31
CA ALA A 12 3.53 19.32 -9.93
C ALA A 12 4.96 18.76 -10.08
N SER A 13 5.93 19.60 -10.45
CA SER A 13 7.34 19.20 -10.53
C SER A 13 7.90 18.75 -9.18
N PHE A 14 7.61 19.47 -8.10
CA PHE A 14 7.98 19.06 -6.74
C PHE A 14 7.33 17.74 -6.32
N MET A 15 6.04 17.53 -6.66
CA MET A 15 5.32 16.28 -6.40
C MET A 15 5.95 15.10 -7.16
N MET A 16 6.24 15.27 -8.45
CA MET A 16 6.83 14.21 -9.27
C MET A 16 8.28 13.89 -8.87
N GLU A 17 9.06 14.87 -8.40
CA GLU A 17 10.37 14.61 -7.80
C GLU A 17 10.24 13.76 -6.53
N LEU A 18 9.33 14.13 -5.62
CA LEU A 18 9.09 13.38 -4.38
C LEU A 18 8.60 11.95 -4.65
N LEU A 19 7.71 11.75 -5.62
CA LEU A 19 7.28 10.41 -6.04
C LEU A 19 8.45 9.57 -6.59
N ARG A 20 9.38 10.18 -7.34
CA ARG A 20 10.59 9.49 -7.84
C ARG A 20 11.56 9.10 -6.72
N GLU A 21 11.70 9.92 -5.69
CA GLU A 21 12.48 9.56 -4.50
C GLU A 21 11.81 8.43 -3.69
N LEU A 22 10.49 8.50 -3.50
CA LEU A 22 9.71 7.49 -2.77
C LEU A 22 9.66 6.13 -3.47
N ALA A 23 9.50 6.11 -4.80
CA ALA A 23 9.45 4.89 -5.60
C ALA A 23 10.78 4.13 -5.65
N TRP A 24 11.90 4.77 -5.29
CA TRP A 24 13.20 4.09 -5.15
C TRP A 24 13.35 3.36 -3.80
N ILE A 25 12.65 3.83 -2.76
CA ILE A 25 12.70 3.25 -1.42
C ILE A 25 11.79 2.00 -1.39
N GLY A 26 12.40 0.83 -1.23
CA GLY A 26 11.71 -0.46 -1.28
C GLY A 26 11.60 -1.08 -2.68
N ALA A 27 12.28 -0.53 -3.69
CA ALA A 27 12.28 -1.08 -5.05
C ALA A 27 13.03 -2.43 -5.13
N GLU A 28 12.38 -3.48 -5.63
CA GLU A 28 13.01 -4.80 -5.79
C GLU A 28 14.28 -4.75 -6.67
N GLY A 29 15.42 -5.13 -6.12
CA GLY A 29 16.70 -5.13 -6.84
C GLY A 29 17.52 -3.84 -6.73
N ALA A 30 16.98 -2.78 -6.11
CA ALA A 30 17.76 -1.61 -5.70
C ALA A 30 18.64 -1.95 -4.48
N ALA A 31 19.77 -2.63 -4.71
CA ALA A 31 20.64 -3.13 -3.66
C ALA A 31 21.28 -1.99 -2.83
N ASN A 32 20.75 -1.76 -1.62
CA ASN A 32 21.31 -0.99 -0.50
C ASN A 32 22.21 0.22 -0.87
N VAL A 33 21.65 1.21 -1.57
CA VAL A 33 22.32 2.51 -1.81
C VAL A 33 22.17 3.43 -0.58
N ALA A 34 22.57 2.91 0.59
CA ALA A 34 22.41 3.55 1.90
C ALA A 34 23.69 3.44 2.76
N ALA A 35 24.85 3.77 2.15
CA ALA A 35 26.16 3.73 2.80
C ALA A 35 27.07 4.90 2.36
N ALA A 36 26.52 6.12 2.35
CA ALA A 36 27.26 7.35 2.07
C ALA A 36 26.88 8.44 3.09
N ASP A 37 27.61 8.47 4.22
CA ASP A 37 27.54 9.55 5.21
C ASP A 37 28.07 10.87 4.59
N PRO A 38 27.26 11.94 4.48
CA PRO A 38 27.72 13.22 3.93
C PRO A 38 28.48 14.09 4.94
N LEU A 39 28.47 13.78 6.24
CA LEU A 39 28.90 14.67 7.33
C LEU A 39 29.69 13.91 8.42
N GLY A 40 30.79 13.25 8.03
CA GLY A 40 31.67 12.51 8.94
C GLY A 40 32.29 13.37 10.06
N THR A 41 31.59 13.49 11.19
CA THR A 41 31.92 14.47 12.25
C THR A 41 31.64 14.01 13.70
N THR A 42 31.90 12.75 14.06
CA THR A 42 32.07 12.35 15.49
C THR A 42 33.04 11.17 15.66
N ALA A 43 34.25 11.42 16.19
CA ALA A 43 35.04 10.53 17.07
C ALA A 43 36.52 10.97 17.22
N GLN A 44 36.77 12.06 17.95
CA GLN A 44 38.05 12.29 18.64
C GLN A 44 37.77 12.81 20.05
N LEU A 45 38.75 12.65 20.95
CA LEU A 45 38.59 12.49 22.41
C LEU A 45 38.04 11.09 22.80
N SER A 46 38.64 10.34 23.72
CA SER A 46 39.96 10.50 24.37
C SER A 46 40.43 9.21 25.05
N ALA A 47 41.69 8.79 24.81
CA ALA A 47 42.50 7.97 25.71
C ALA A 47 43.98 8.02 25.28
N ALA A 48 44.92 8.05 26.23
CA ALA A 48 46.37 8.02 25.96
C ALA A 48 47.10 7.26 27.08
N ALA A 49 48.22 6.61 26.72
CA ALA A 49 49.02 5.70 27.57
C ALA A 49 48.28 4.40 27.99
N VAL A 50 48.93 3.29 28.38
CA VAL A 50 50.33 3.05 28.80
C VAL A 50 50.99 1.90 27.98
N GLU A 51 52.31 1.76 28.12
CA GLU A 51 53.21 0.93 27.30
C GLU A 51 53.30 -0.58 27.65
N ALA A 52 53.83 -1.32 26.68
CA ALA A 52 54.89 -2.36 26.80
C ALA A 52 54.63 -3.84 27.17
N ALA A 53 55.31 -4.67 26.36
CA ALA A 53 56.02 -5.92 26.67
C ALA A 53 55.29 -7.29 26.75
N GLY A 54 55.88 -8.28 26.05
CA GLY A 54 55.64 -9.72 26.18
C GLY A 54 54.68 -10.34 25.14
N GLY A 55 54.88 -11.57 24.64
CA GLY A 55 56.07 -12.43 24.81
C GLY A 55 55.87 -13.94 24.60
N ALA A 56 55.84 -14.40 23.34
CA ALA A 56 56.15 -15.77 22.87
C ALA A 56 55.27 -17.00 23.28
N GLY A 57 54.92 -17.80 22.25
CA GLY A 57 54.70 -19.27 22.29
C GLY A 57 53.37 -19.81 22.85
N SER A 58 52.97 -21.07 22.60
CA SER A 58 53.25 -22.02 21.50
C SER A 58 52.59 -23.40 21.76
N ALA A 59 52.00 -24.03 20.73
CA ALA A 59 51.55 -25.45 20.70
C ALA A 59 50.38 -25.82 21.67
N GLN A 60 49.69 -26.98 21.57
CA GLN A 60 49.84 -28.17 20.71
C GLN A 60 48.48 -28.89 20.45
N ALA A 61 48.40 -29.78 19.45
CA ALA A 61 47.25 -30.65 19.09
C ALA A 61 47.45 -32.10 19.68
N PRO A 62 46.83 -33.25 19.25
CA PRO A 62 45.83 -33.54 18.18
C PRO A 62 44.77 -34.67 18.47
N GLY A 63 44.01 -35.13 17.44
CA GLY A 63 43.28 -36.44 17.39
C GLY A 63 41.98 -36.40 16.55
N GLN A 64 41.87 -37.01 15.34
CA GLN A 64 41.65 -38.44 14.97
C GLN A 64 40.20 -38.97 15.20
N ALA A 65 39.56 -39.80 14.35
CA ALA A 65 39.84 -40.38 13.01
C ALA A 65 38.52 -40.80 12.28
N ALA A 66 38.55 -41.58 11.16
CA ALA A 66 37.39 -41.82 10.27
C ALA A 66 37.27 -43.24 9.62
N SER A 67 36.09 -43.57 9.05
CA SER A 67 35.77 -44.67 8.09
C SER A 67 34.41 -44.35 7.38
N ALA A 68 34.02 -44.72 6.12
CA ALA A 68 34.34 -45.80 5.14
C ALA A 68 33.42 -47.05 5.24
N ALA A 69 32.84 -47.67 4.17
CA ALA A 69 32.80 -47.43 2.70
C ALA A 69 31.74 -48.34 1.95
N ALA A 70 31.74 -48.32 0.59
CA ALA A 70 31.01 -49.19 -0.42
C ALA A 70 29.48 -48.93 -0.64
N GLY A 71 28.82 -49.21 -1.79
CA GLY A 71 29.17 -49.73 -3.15
C GLY A 71 27.90 -50.28 -3.88
N ALA A 72 27.78 -50.63 -5.19
CA ALA A 72 28.57 -50.39 -6.42
C ALA A 72 27.85 -50.95 -7.71
N ALA A 73 28.08 -50.37 -8.91
CA ALA A 73 27.82 -50.92 -10.29
C ALA A 73 26.37 -51.20 -10.80
N ALA A 74 26.01 -51.22 -12.11
CA ALA A 74 26.54 -50.69 -13.40
C ALA A 74 25.51 -50.88 -14.58
N GLY A 75 25.62 -50.16 -15.72
CA GLY A 75 24.83 -50.45 -16.96
C GLY A 75 24.84 -49.38 -18.10
N VAL A 76 25.25 -49.77 -19.32
CA VAL A 76 25.46 -49.00 -20.59
C VAL A 76 24.39 -49.45 -21.64
N PRO A 77 23.98 -48.77 -22.77
CA PRO A 77 24.59 -47.75 -23.68
C PRO A 77 23.70 -46.50 -24.01
N GLY A 78 24.00 -45.57 -24.93
CA GLY A 78 25.25 -45.26 -25.70
C GLY A 78 25.07 -44.78 -27.17
N ALA A 79 25.44 -43.52 -27.48
CA ALA A 79 25.76 -42.89 -28.79
C ALA A 79 26.28 -41.44 -28.48
N ALA A 80 27.41 -40.89 -28.98
CA ALA A 80 27.91 -40.65 -30.35
C ALA A 80 27.11 -39.57 -31.13
N GLU A 81 27.68 -38.54 -31.77
CA GLU A 81 29.03 -37.91 -31.81
C GLU A 81 28.91 -36.58 -32.63
N ALA A 82 29.85 -35.62 -32.79
CA ALA A 82 31.22 -35.33 -32.31
C ALA A 82 31.53 -33.81 -32.47
N GLY A 83 32.67 -33.29 -31.95
CA GLY A 83 33.24 -31.98 -32.37
C GLY A 83 34.14 -31.27 -31.34
N ALA A 84 35.30 -30.72 -31.74
CA ALA A 84 36.29 -30.17 -30.80
C ALA A 84 37.13 -28.99 -31.32
N GLY A 85 37.72 -28.24 -30.38
CA GLY A 85 38.77 -27.21 -30.56
C GLY A 85 38.41 -25.85 -29.95
N ALA A 86 39.34 -25.00 -29.50
CA ALA A 86 40.74 -25.16 -29.07
C ALA A 86 41.18 -23.83 -28.40
N VAL A 87 42.12 -23.84 -27.44
CA VAL A 87 42.62 -22.61 -26.77
C VAL A 87 44.12 -22.39 -27.07
N PRO A 88 44.57 -21.14 -27.25
CA PRO A 88 45.79 -20.64 -26.59
C PRO A 88 45.64 -19.17 -26.07
N PRO A 89 46.64 -18.57 -25.36
CA PRO A 89 46.31 -17.80 -24.15
C PRO A 89 47.04 -16.44 -23.97
N THR A 90 46.97 -15.91 -22.73
CA THR A 90 47.90 -14.95 -22.07
C THR A 90 48.10 -13.54 -22.63
N ALA A 91 47.87 -12.53 -21.78
CA ALA A 91 48.80 -11.42 -21.53
C ALA A 91 48.47 -10.72 -20.19
N SER A 92 49.47 -10.11 -19.53
CA SER A 92 49.34 -9.34 -18.29
C SER A 92 49.57 -7.85 -18.52
N VAL A 93 49.05 -6.99 -17.63
CA VAL A 93 49.20 -5.51 -17.68
C VAL A 93 49.66 -4.99 -16.31
N PRO A 94 50.68 -4.10 -16.23
CA PRO A 94 51.21 -3.55 -14.97
C PRO A 94 50.54 -2.22 -14.55
N PRO A 95 50.71 -1.77 -13.29
CA PRO A 95 50.09 -0.54 -12.78
C PRO A 95 51.01 0.69 -12.75
N THR A 96 50.55 1.80 -13.34
CA THR A 96 51.07 3.19 -13.21
C THR A 96 49.96 4.17 -13.65
N ALA A 97 49.87 5.42 -13.19
CA ALA A 97 50.55 6.15 -12.13
C ALA A 97 49.64 7.25 -11.53
N SER A 98 50.06 7.87 -10.43
CA SER A 98 49.38 9.03 -9.84
C SER A 98 49.53 10.31 -10.68
N GLY A 99 48.48 11.14 -10.70
CA GLY A 99 48.50 12.51 -11.21
C GLY A 99 47.38 13.33 -10.56
N ALA A 100 47.73 14.39 -9.83
CA ALA A 100 46.79 15.17 -9.04
C ALA A 100 46.53 16.57 -9.64
N ALA A 101 45.28 17.01 -9.66
CA ALA A 101 44.90 18.40 -9.91
C ALA A 101 43.51 18.75 -9.37
N SER A 102 43.38 19.99 -8.88
CA SER A 102 42.15 20.79 -8.75
C SER A 102 40.93 20.18 -8.01
N ALA A 103 40.70 20.62 -6.77
CA ALA A 103 39.36 20.58 -6.19
C ALA A 103 38.46 21.65 -6.84
N VAL A 104 37.19 21.32 -7.06
CA VAL A 104 36.07 22.24 -7.31
C VAL A 104 34.90 21.74 -6.47
N GLU A 105 34.16 22.64 -5.83
CA GLU A 105 33.07 22.30 -4.92
C GLU A 105 31.88 21.70 -5.68
N ALA A 106 31.30 20.62 -5.15
CA ALA A 106 30.09 19.99 -5.68
C ALA A 106 29.22 19.48 -4.51
N SER A 107 28.33 20.34 -4.01
CA SER A 107 27.28 19.95 -3.07
C SER A 107 26.17 19.17 -3.80
N GLY A 108 26.43 17.91 -4.10
CA GLY A 108 25.50 17.01 -4.78
C GLY A 108 24.75 16.10 -3.81
N THR A 109 23.45 16.30 -3.65
CA THR A 109 22.55 15.20 -3.26
C THR A 109 22.49 14.18 -4.41
N PRO A 110 22.38 12.87 -4.12
CA PRO A 110 22.24 11.87 -5.17
C PRO A 110 20.84 11.97 -5.80
N HIS A 111 20.73 12.58 -6.98
CA HIS A 111 19.50 12.53 -7.78
C HIS A 111 19.14 11.08 -8.14
N ALA A 112 17.87 10.72 -7.97
CA ALA A 112 17.33 9.48 -8.50
C ALA A 112 17.44 9.45 -10.03
N PRO A 113 17.77 8.30 -10.65
CA PRO A 113 17.93 8.21 -12.10
C PRO A 113 16.60 8.44 -12.82
N GLN A 114 16.62 9.29 -13.85
CA GLN A 114 15.45 9.56 -14.69
C GLN A 114 15.11 8.34 -15.56
N GLY A 115 13.85 7.89 -15.53
CA GLY A 115 13.33 6.88 -16.48
C GLY A 115 12.86 5.53 -15.92
N LEU A 116 12.54 5.43 -14.62
CA LEU A 116 12.14 4.15 -13.98
C LEU A 116 10.69 4.07 -13.46
N ILE A 117 9.91 5.15 -13.59
CA ILE A 117 8.46 5.14 -13.30
C ILE A 117 7.71 4.70 -14.57
N GLY A 118 7.04 3.54 -14.48
CA GLY A 118 6.25 2.95 -15.56
C GLY A 118 6.95 1.85 -16.38
N PRO A 119 6.19 0.91 -16.98
CA PRO A 119 6.71 -0.25 -17.72
C PRO A 119 7.21 0.10 -19.13
N ALA A 120 8.10 -0.68 -19.74
CA ALA A 120 8.61 -1.98 -19.30
C ALA A 120 9.89 -1.90 -18.47
N GLY A 121 10.03 -2.80 -17.48
CA GLY A 121 11.20 -2.87 -16.58
C GLY A 121 11.02 -2.19 -15.22
N ALA A 122 9.83 -1.66 -14.92
CA ALA A 122 9.50 -1.09 -13.62
C ALA A 122 9.71 -2.09 -12.48
N LEU A 123 10.39 -1.63 -11.42
CA LEU A 123 10.60 -2.37 -10.19
C LEU A 123 9.41 -2.10 -9.26
N GLY A 124 8.83 -3.15 -8.68
CA GLY A 124 7.75 -3.01 -7.70
C GLY A 124 8.29 -2.49 -6.37
N VAL A 125 7.48 -1.71 -5.66
CA VAL A 125 7.79 -1.21 -4.33
C VAL A 125 7.33 -2.22 -3.28
N THR A 126 8.11 -2.39 -2.23
CA THR A 126 7.72 -3.06 -0.99
C THR A 126 8.17 -2.21 0.18
N ARG A 127 7.23 -1.54 0.84
CA ARG A 127 7.43 -0.82 2.11
C ARG A 127 6.39 -1.32 3.10
N LEU A 128 6.77 -2.24 3.98
CA LEU A 128 5.88 -2.86 4.95
C LEU A 128 5.93 -2.08 6.28
N LEU A 129 4.82 -2.01 7.01
CA LEU A 129 4.76 -1.23 8.26
C LEU A 129 5.94 -1.56 9.20
N TYR A 130 6.64 -0.50 9.64
CA TYR A 130 7.81 -0.55 10.51
C TYR A 130 9.01 -1.34 9.97
N ASP A 131 9.10 -1.64 8.66
CA ASP A 131 10.33 -2.13 8.04
C ASP A 131 11.32 -0.97 7.73
N ASP A 132 12.55 -1.34 7.37
CA ASP A 132 13.61 -0.37 7.06
C ASP A 132 13.26 0.57 5.88
N ALA A 133 12.46 0.11 4.92
CA ALA A 133 12.08 0.89 3.73
C ALA A 133 10.94 1.86 4.05
N TRP A 134 9.94 1.42 4.82
CA TRP A 134 8.92 2.27 5.42
C TRP A 134 9.55 3.38 6.29
N LEU A 135 10.52 3.02 7.13
CA LEU A 135 11.21 3.98 8.00
C LEU A 135 12.05 4.97 7.17
N GLN A 136 12.74 4.51 6.13
CA GLN A 136 13.45 5.40 5.19
C GLN A 136 12.50 6.35 4.47
N ALA A 137 11.31 5.91 4.04
CA ALA A 137 10.31 6.75 3.39
C ALA A 137 9.75 7.81 4.35
N GLN A 138 9.34 7.44 5.57
CA GLN A 138 8.89 8.40 6.58
C GLN A 138 10.00 9.42 6.94
N ARG A 139 11.26 8.99 7.03
CA ARG A 139 12.40 9.90 7.28
C ARG A 139 12.74 10.78 6.07
N LEU A 140 12.48 10.35 4.84
CA LEU A 140 12.54 11.22 3.65
C LEU A 140 11.46 12.29 3.73
N LEU A 141 10.22 11.90 3.99
CA LEU A 141 9.08 12.80 4.10
C LEU A 141 9.29 13.86 5.20
N GLU A 142 9.81 13.46 6.37
CA GLU A 142 10.18 14.38 7.47
C GLU A 142 11.12 15.49 6.99
N ARG A 143 12.15 15.14 6.20
CA ARG A 143 13.09 16.11 5.61
C ARG A 143 12.43 16.98 4.54
N ARG A 144 11.58 16.41 3.68
CA ARG A 144 10.88 17.15 2.60
C ARG A 144 9.86 18.15 3.17
N LEU A 145 9.16 17.77 4.26
CA LEU A 145 8.30 18.65 5.05
C LEU A 145 9.08 19.84 5.62
N ALA A 146 10.19 19.57 6.32
CA ALA A 146 11.05 20.61 6.88
C ALA A 146 11.65 21.52 5.79
N ALA A 147 11.99 20.99 4.62
CA ALA A 147 12.50 21.76 3.48
C ALA A 147 11.44 22.67 2.84
N ALA A 148 10.16 22.26 2.81
CA ALA A 148 9.03 23.16 2.51
C ALA A 148 8.75 24.17 3.65
N GLY A 149 9.39 23.99 4.80
CA GLY A 149 9.14 24.72 6.04
C GLY A 149 7.75 24.49 6.61
N LEU A 150 7.19 23.30 6.37
CA LEU A 150 6.10 22.77 7.18
C LEU A 150 6.70 22.28 8.51
N GLU A 151 5.90 22.16 9.55
CA GLU A 151 6.34 21.68 10.87
C GLU A 151 6.13 20.15 10.93
N PRO A 152 7.19 19.32 10.79
CA PRO A 152 7.04 17.87 10.88
C PRO A 152 6.83 17.42 12.32
N ARG A 153 5.91 16.48 12.54
CA ARG A 153 5.77 15.74 13.81
C ARG A 153 5.33 14.30 13.55
N PHE A 154 5.88 13.36 14.29
CA PHE A 154 5.32 12.02 14.40
C PHE A 154 4.34 11.94 15.59
N ASP A 155 3.35 11.06 15.49
CA ASP A 155 2.64 10.53 16.67
C ASP A 155 3.29 9.23 17.18
N ARG A 156 2.70 8.65 18.24
CA ARG A 156 3.15 7.41 18.86
C ARG A 156 2.88 6.16 18.03
N ALA A 157 1.99 6.22 17.03
CA ALA A 157 1.77 5.16 16.05
C ALA A 157 2.72 5.28 14.84
N GLY A 158 3.51 6.35 14.75
CA GLY A 158 4.44 6.59 13.65
C GLY A 158 3.80 7.16 12.39
N SER A 159 2.57 7.68 12.47
CA SER A 159 2.05 8.55 11.41
C SER A 159 2.76 9.90 11.46
N LEU A 160 3.13 10.42 10.29
CA LEU A 160 3.89 11.65 10.14
C LEU A 160 2.98 12.78 9.64
N PHE A 161 2.97 13.90 10.34
CA PHE A 161 2.20 15.09 9.98
C PHE A 161 3.12 16.24 9.62
N GLY A 162 2.74 17.04 8.63
CA GLY A 162 3.37 18.31 8.28
C GLY A 162 2.39 19.47 8.46
N ARG A 163 2.59 20.29 9.49
CA ARG A 163 1.65 21.37 9.85
C ARG A 163 2.02 22.70 9.19
N LEU A 164 0.98 23.42 8.77
CA LEU A 164 1.01 24.80 8.29
C LEU A 164 0.04 25.63 9.16
N PRO A 165 0.54 26.34 10.20
CA PRO A 165 -0.30 27.04 11.17
C PRO A 165 -1.23 28.09 10.55
N GLY A 166 -2.49 28.10 10.99
CA GLY A 166 -3.50 29.08 10.58
C GLY A 166 -3.47 30.38 11.41
N THR A 167 -3.79 31.52 10.78
CA THR A 167 -3.81 32.84 11.45
C THR A 167 -4.97 33.05 12.42
N ASP A 168 -6.08 32.32 12.27
CA ASP A 168 -7.31 32.56 13.05
C ASP A 168 -7.21 32.03 14.51
N GLY A 169 -6.07 31.44 14.89
CA GLY A 169 -5.74 31.07 16.28
C GLY A 169 -6.49 29.86 16.86
N GLY A 170 -7.43 29.27 16.12
CA GLY A 170 -8.11 28.04 16.50
C GLY A 170 -7.22 26.80 16.43
N SER A 171 -7.50 25.81 17.28
CA SER A 171 -6.83 24.50 17.24
C SER A 171 -7.19 23.66 16.00
N ARG A 172 -8.33 23.95 15.38
CA ARG A 172 -8.93 23.17 14.29
C ARG A 172 -8.04 23.02 13.05
N VAL A 173 -8.10 21.83 12.45
CA VAL A 173 -7.26 21.41 11.32
C VAL A 173 -8.11 20.91 10.15
N VAL A 174 -7.83 21.43 8.96
CA VAL A 174 -8.19 20.77 7.70
C VAL A 174 -7.03 19.84 7.32
N LEU A 175 -7.31 18.55 7.25
CA LEU A 175 -6.32 17.50 7.04
C LEU A 175 -6.37 17.01 5.58
N THR A 176 -5.20 16.68 5.02
CA THR A 176 -5.07 16.00 3.73
C THR A 176 -3.96 14.96 3.79
N GLY A 177 -3.93 14.00 2.89
CA GLY A 177 -2.90 12.96 2.85
C GLY A 177 -3.46 11.61 2.47
N SER A 178 -2.67 10.57 2.75
CA SER A 178 -2.99 9.15 2.59
C SER A 178 -1.91 8.34 3.34
N HIS A 179 -1.70 7.08 2.97
CA HIS A 179 -0.72 6.16 3.55
C HIS A 179 0.62 6.11 2.76
N ILE A 180 1.59 5.34 3.25
CA ILE A 180 2.94 5.25 2.64
C ILE A 180 3.57 3.84 2.66
N ASP A 181 3.01 2.92 3.42
CA ASP A 181 3.20 1.49 3.22
C ASP A 181 2.65 1.05 1.85
N THR A 182 2.96 -0.19 1.47
CA THR A 182 2.45 -0.83 0.25
C THR A 182 2.21 -2.32 0.49
N VAL A 183 1.44 -2.99 -0.36
CA VAL A 183 1.58 -4.43 -0.59
C VAL A 183 2.99 -4.78 -1.02
N ARG A 184 3.33 -6.05 -0.86
CA ARG A 184 4.54 -6.63 -1.45
C ARG A 184 4.46 -6.53 -2.97
N ARG A 185 5.45 -5.87 -3.58
CA ARG A 185 5.54 -5.62 -5.03
C ARG A 185 4.41 -4.73 -5.57
N GLY A 186 3.96 -3.76 -4.77
CA GLY A 186 3.01 -2.72 -5.16
C GLY A 186 3.56 -1.75 -6.19
N GLY A 187 2.74 -0.77 -6.57
CA GLY A 187 3.10 0.25 -7.54
C GLY A 187 3.86 1.43 -6.96
N HIS A 188 3.74 2.59 -7.62
CA HIS A 188 4.52 3.81 -7.29
C HIS A 188 3.65 4.95 -6.76
N TYR A 189 2.32 4.81 -6.82
CA TYR A 189 1.36 5.88 -6.58
C TYR A 189 0.33 5.54 -5.50
N ASP A 190 -0.02 4.25 -5.32
CA ASP A 190 -0.86 3.77 -4.22
C ASP A 190 -0.38 4.32 -2.87
N GLY A 191 -1.27 5.02 -2.14
CA GLY A 191 -1.00 5.88 -0.97
C GLY A 191 -0.08 7.08 -1.23
N ALA A 192 1.14 6.82 -1.72
CA ALA A 192 2.24 7.76 -1.87
C ALA A 192 1.88 9.02 -2.70
N TYR A 193 0.97 8.90 -3.68
CA TYR A 193 0.46 10.04 -4.45
C TYR A 193 -0.29 11.04 -3.56
N GLY A 194 -1.19 10.59 -2.69
CA GLY A 194 -1.94 11.47 -1.78
C GLY A 194 -1.04 12.21 -0.80
N VAL A 195 -0.05 11.51 -0.25
CA VAL A 195 0.98 12.10 0.62
C VAL A 195 1.82 13.14 -0.14
N ALA A 196 2.38 12.78 -1.29
CA ALA A 196 3.24 13.67 -2.07
C ALA A 196 2.47 14.90 -2.60
N ALA A 197 1.22 14.72 -3.05
CA ALA A 197 0.34 15.77 -3.51
C ALA A 197 -0.08 16.71 -2.35
N GLY A 198 -0.39 16.17 -1.17
CA GLY A 198 -0.67 16.97 0.02
C GLY A 198 0.50 17.87 0.42
N ILE A 199 1.73 17.33 0.41
CA ILE A 199 2.94 18.11 0.71
C ILE A 199 3.15 19.19 -0.36
N ALA A 200 3.03 18.85 -1.64
CA ALA A 200 3.15 19.80 -2.75
C ALA A 200 2.10 20.92 -2.67
N ALA A 201 0.85 20.58 -2.31
CA ALA A 201 -0.25 21.52 -2.17
C ALA A 201 0.00 22.52 -1.02
N LEU A 202 0.32 22.03 0.18
CA LEU A 202 0.62 22.90 1.32
C LEU A 202 1.86 23.78 1.06
N ALA A 203 2.89 23.23 0.41
CA ALA A 203 4.09 23.98 0.04
C ALA A 203 3.79 25.11 -0.97
N ALA A 204 3.00 24.81 -2.02
CA ALA A 204 2.60 25.80 -3.02
C ALA A 204 1.68 26.88 -2.45
N LEU A 205 0.67 26.50 -1.67
CA LEU A 205 -0.24 27.41 -0.97
C LEU A 205 0.53 28.36 -0.04
N LYS A 206 1.41 27.82 0.81
CA LYS A 206 2.30 28.62 1.67
C LYS A 206 3.15 29.60 0.86
N ARG A 207 3.79 29.13 -0.22
CA ARG A 207 4.76 29.91 -1.02
C ARG A 207 4.10 31.05 -1.82
N PHE A 208 2.88 30.85 -2.31
CA PHE A 208 2.22 31.79 -3.23
C PHE A 208 1.02 32.54 -2.63
N CYS A 209 0.44 32.04 -1.54
CA CYS A 209 -0.70 32.65 -0.85
C CYS A 209 -0.40 33.09 0.60
N GLY A 210 0.76 32.73 1.16
CA GLY A 210 1.12 33.04 2.55
C GLY A 210 0.51 32.07 3.55
N PRO A 211 0.43 32.42 4.86
CA PRO A 211 -0.19 31.55 5.86
C PRO A 211 -1.70 31.42 5.62
N PRO A 212 -2.28 30.22 5.84
CA PRO A 212 -3.73 30.02 5.79
C PRO A 212 -4.39 30.63 7.01
N ARG A 213 -5.73 30.64 7.03
CA ARG A 213 -6.55 31.13 8.14
C ARG A 213 -6.93 30.03 9.12
N ARG A 214 -7.48 28.91 8.62
CA ARG A 214 -7.55 27.65 9.37
C ARG A 214 -6.19 26.93 9.28
N THR A 215 -5.86 26.06 10.24
CA THR A 215 -4.62 25.26 10.12
C THR A 215 -4.79 24.22 9.03
N LEU A 216 -3.76 24.05 8.19
CA LEU A 216 -3.63 22.90 7.29
C LEU A 216 -2.63 21.90 7.89
N GLU A 217 -2.93 20.62 7.84
CA GLU A 217 -1.94 19.54 8.03
C GLU A 217 -1.98 18.60 6.82
N VAL A 218 -0.82 18.16 6.36
CA VAL A 218 -0.70 16.94 5.54
C VAL A 218 -0.31 15.77 6.44
N VAL A 219 -0.80 14.57 6.17
CA VAL A 219 -0.42 13.33 6.87
C VAL A 219 0.12 12.27 5.90
N SER A 220 1.10 11.52 6.39
CA SER A 220 1.58 10.24 5.86
C SER A 220 1.26 9.19 6.92
N LEU A 221 0.11 8.55 6.75
CA LEU A 221 -0.42 7.55 7.68
C LEU A 221 0.47 6.32 7.67
N CYS A 222 0.67 5.72 8.85
CA CYS A 222 1.69 4.68 8.99
C CYS A 222 1.33 3.39 8.25
N GLU A 223 0.06 2.99 8.20
CA GLU A 223 -0.38 1.76 7.53
C GLU A 223 -1.87 1.78 7.17
N GLU A 224 -2.17 1.21 6.00
CA GLU A 224 -3.51 0.99 5.42
C GLU A 224 -3.65 -0.46 4.92
N GLU A 225 -2.64 -0.96 4.20
CA GLU A 225 -2.76 -2.08 3.24
C GLU A 225 -2.93 -3.47 3.87
N GLY A 226 -2.71 -3.63 5.18
CA GLY A 226 -2.64 -4.92 5.86
C GLY A 226 -1.56 -5.87 5.33
N SER A 227 -0.49 -5.31 4.75
CA SER A 227 0.52 -6.05 3.98
C SER A 227 1.56 -6.82 4.81
N ARG A 228 1.67 -6.49 6.12
CA ARG A 228 2.59 -7.12 7.07
C ARG A 228 1.89 -7.90 8.19
N PHE A 229 0.92 -7.27 8.83
CA PHE A 229 0.23 -7.79 10.02
C PHE A 229 -1.26 -8.04 9.68
N PRO A 230 -1.97 -8.92 10.41
CA PRO A 230 -3.39 -9.22 10.17
C PRO A 230 -4.33 -8.16 10.76
N LEU A 231 -4.09 -6.89 10.43
CA LEU A 231 -4.96 -5.73 10.61
C LEU A 231 -4.78 -4.81 9.39
N SER A 232 -5.64 -3.81 9.27
CA SER A 232 -5.50 -2.68 8.34
C SER A 232 -5.79 -1.38 9.08
N TYR A 233 -5.44 -0.23 8.51
CA TYR A 233 -5.77 1.09 9.07
C TYR A 233 -5.19 1.38 10.45
N TRP A 234 -3.96 0.93 10.77
CA TRP A 234 -3.34 1.21 12.06
C TRP A 234 -3.19 2.71 12.32
N GLY A 235 -2.88 3.48 11.28
CA GLY A 235 -2.73 4.94 11.34
C GLY A 235 -4.05 5.64 11.70
N SER A 236 -5.03 5.60 10.79
CA SER A 236 -6.35 6.23 11.04
C SER A 236 -7.13 5.56 12.18
N GLY A 237 -6.95 4.26 12.40
CA GLY A 237 -7.60 3.50 13.47
C GLY A 237 -7.14 3.88 14.88
N THR A 238 -5.84 4.12 15.08
CA THR A 238 -5.36 4.74 16.33
C THR A 238 -5.70 6.23 16.41
N MET A 239 -5.87 6.92 15.27
CA MET A 239 -6.31 8.32 15.20
C MET A 239 -7.77 8.54 15.62
N ILE A 240 -8.71 7.67 15.24
CA ILE A 240 -10.10 7.75 15.70
C ILE A 240 -10.29 7.10 17.09
N GLY A 241 -9.36 6.24 17.49
CA GLY A 241 -9.44 5.45 18.73
C GLY A 241 -10.19 4.12 18.58
N ARG A 242 -10.29 3.60 17.35
CA ARG A 242 -10.74 2.23 17.04
C ARG A 242 -9.72 1.19 17.51
N TYR A 243 -8.43 1.55 17.46
CA TYR A 243 -7.34 0.74 18.00
C TYR A 243 -6.67 1.46 19.18
N GLY A 244 -6.43 0.71 20.26
CA GLY A 244 -5.52 1.08 21.34
C GLY A 244 -4.12 0.54 21.07
N LEU A 245 -3.08 1.30 21.42
CA LEU A 245 -1.68 0.92 21.17
C LEU A 245 -1.27 -0.32 21.98
N GLU A 246 -1.92 -0.54 23.12
CA GLU A 246 -1.79 -1.73 23.97
C GLU A 246 -2.19 -3.03 23.22
N GLY A 247 -3.08 -2.90 22.22
CA GLY A 247 -3.51 -3.99 21.35
C GLY A 247 -2.48 -4.43 20.32
N ALA A 248 -1.39 -3.67 20.12
CA ALA A 248 -0.31 -4.04 19.20
C ALA A 248 0.39 -5.36 19.57
N SER A 249 0.30 -5.77 20.84
CA SER A 249 0.84 -7.04 21.34
C SER A 249 0.10 -8.29 20.80
N PHE A 250 -1.11 -8.15 20.23
CA PHE A 250 -1.91 -9.28 19.75
C PHE A 250 -1.69 -9.64 18.27
N TYR A 251 -1.09 -8.74 17.47
CA TYR A 251 -0.90 -8.93 16.04
C TYR A 251 0.53 -9.36 15.75
N HIS A 252 0.70 -10.47 15.03
CA HIS A 252 2.00 -11.01 14.61
C HIS A 252 2.12 -10.98 13.09
N ASP A 253 3.32 -10.74 12.58
CA ASP A 253 3.64 -10.96 11.16
C ASP A 253 3.95 -12.45 10.86
N PRO A 254 4.16 -12.85 9.59
CA PRO A 254 4.41 -14.26 9.24
C PRO A 254 5.68 -14.88 9.84
N ASP A 255 6.66 -14.06 10.25
CA ASP A 255 7.90 -14.50 10.90
C ASP A 255 7.76 -14.54 12.44
N GLY A 256 6.68 -13.96 12.97
CA GLY A 256 6.24 -14.05 14.36
C GLY A 256 6.52 -12.82 15.21
N GLU A 257 7.14 -11.77 14.66
CA GLU A 257 7.34 -10.49 15.35
C GLU A 257 5.98 -9.83 15.62
N THR A 258 5.79 -9.24 16.80
CA THR A 258 4.56 -8.49 17.10
C THR A 258 4.59 -7.09 16.52
N LEU A 259 3.41 -6.53 16.23
CA LEU A 259 3.25 -5.13 15.85
C LEU A 259 3.86 -4.19 16.91
N GLU A 260 3.76 -4.55 18.20
CA GLU A 260 4.43 -3.83 19.30
C GLU A 260 5.96 -3.86 19.19
N GLN A 261 6.56 -5.03 18.92
CA GLN A 261 8.01 -5.19 18.78
C GLN A 261 8.54 -4.36 17.59
N ALA A 262 7.91 -4.49 16.43
CA ALA A 262 8.26 -3.72 15.23
C ALA A 262 8.10 -2.20 15.44
N MET A 263 6.99 -1.78 16.08
CA MET A 263 6.74 -0.36 16.42
C MET A 263 7.85 0.21 17.31
N LEU A 264 8.25 -0.53 18.37
CA LEU A 264 9.31 -0.13 19.29
C LEU A 264 10.69 -0.10 18.63
N ALA A 265 10.96 -1.05 17.71
CA ALA A 265 12.20 -1.14 16.94
C ALA A 265 12.36 0.03 15.96
N ALA A 266 11.29 0.39 15.24
CA ALA A 266 11.25 1.57 14.37
C ALA A 266 11.29 2.93 15.13
N GLY A 267 11.22 2.89 16.46
CA GLY A 267 11.38 4.06 17.34
C GLY A 267 10.08 4.70 17.81
N PHE A 268 8.93 4.02 17.65
CA PHE A 268 7.59 4.49 18.01
C PHE A 268 7.06 3.78 19.28
N GLY A 269 5.77 3.90 19.59
CA GLY A 269 5.14 3.25 20.75
C GLY A 269 5.41 3.89 22.12
N ARG A 270 6.24 4.93 22.22
CA ARG A 270 6.77 5.42 23.52
C ARG A 270 5.84 6.44 24.20
N PRO A 271 5.61 6.37 25.53
CA PRO A 271 4.67 7.27 26.24
C PRO A 271 4.94 8.77 26.09
N GLU A 272 6.18 9.17 25.81
CA GLU A 272 6.60 10.55 25.62
C GLU A 272 6.22 11.12 24.23
N GLN A 273 5.91 10.25 23.27
CA GLN A 273 5.47 10.66 21.93
C GLN A 273 4.00 11.10 21.94
N PRO A 274 3.60 12.06 21.07
CA PRO A 274 2.21 12.54 20.99
C PRO A 274 1.22 11.38 20.78
N HIS A 275 0.11 11.39 21.51
CA HIS A 275 -0.92 10.39 21.35
C HIS A 275 -1.56 10.50 19.94
N PRO A 276 -1.81 9.39 19.21
CA PRO A 276 -2.31 9.45 17.83
C PRO A 276 -3.74 9.98 17.74
N ARG A 277 -4.58 9.72 18.76
CA ARG A 277 -6.00 10.08 18.76
C ARG A 277 -6.24 11.59 18.57
N ARG A 278 -7.13 11.96 17.63
CA ARG A 278 -7.50 13.34 17.29
C ARG A 278 -8.97 13.64 17.61
N ASP A 279 -9.26 14.91 17.90
CA ASP A 279 -10.63 15.46 18.06
C ASP A 279 -10.75 16.90 17.48
N ASP A 280 -9.69 17.41 16.86
CA ASP A 280 -9.50 18.76 16.32
C ASP A 280 -9.70 18.87 14.80
N LEU A 281 -10.04 17.79 14.10
CA LEU A 281 -10.26 17.81 12.65
C LEU A 281 -11.58 18.54 12.30
N ASP A 282 -11.51 19.47 11.35
CA ASP A 282 -12.68 20.13 10.73
C ASP A 282 -13.11 19.44 9.43
N ALA A 283 -12.15 18.86 8.68
CA ALA A 283 -12.38 18.11 7.45
C ALA A 283 -11.16 17.24 7.08
N PHE A 284 -11.38 16.19 6.29
CA PHE A 284 -10.33 15.38 5.64
C PHE A 284 -10.53 15.29 4.13
N VAL A 285 -9.47 15.56 3.36
CA VAL A 285 -9.47 15.42 1.89
C VAL A 285 -8.34 14.50 1.45
N GLU A 286 -8.69 13.31 0.97
CA GLU A 286 -7.76 12.32 0.42
C GLU A 286 -7.72 12.41 -1.11
N LEU A 287 -6.52 12.36 -1.67
CA LEU A 287 -6.30 12.34 -3.12
C LEU A 287 -5.60 11.03 -3.48
N HIS A 288 -6.19 10.25 -4.37
CA HIS A 288 -5.74 8.90 -4.66
C HIS A 288 -5.80 8.58 -6.16
N VAL A 289 -5.16 7.47 -6.54
CA VAL A 289 -5.41 6.83 -7.85
C VAL A 289 -6.70 6.00 -7.78
N GLU A 290 -7.41 5.86 -8.89
CA GLU A 290 -8.70 5.15 -8.92
C GLU A 290 -8.57 3.66 -8.52
N GLN A 291 -7.42 3.04 -8.81
CA GLN A 291 -7.13 1.61 -8.79
C GLN A 291 -7.99 0.80 -9.79
N GLY A 292 -9.21 1.25 -10.11
CA GLY A 292 -10.07 0.80 -11.20
C GLY A 292 -9.79 1.44 -12.56
N ILE A 293 -10.64 1.11 -13.54
CA ILE A 293 -10.52 1.48 -14.97
C ILE A 293 -11.66 2.40 -15.45
N VAL A 294 -12.50 2.91 -14.55
CA VAL A 294 -13.75 3.61 -14.88
C VAL A 294 -13.46 4.98 -15.51
N LEU A 295 -12.55 5.76 -14.93
CA LEU A 295 -12.17 7.08 -15.41
C LEU A 295 -11.36 7.00 -16.72
N GLU A 296 -10.52 5.97 -16.88
CA GLU A 296 -9.81 5.70 -18.14
C GLU A 296 -10.82 5.42 -19.27
N ARG A 297 -11.83 4.57 -19.00
CA ARG A 297 -12.86 4.21 -20.00
C ARG A 297 -13.85 5.32 -20.29
N SER A 298 -14.16 6.20 -19.33
CA SER A 298 -15.07 7.33 -19.54
C SER A 298 -14.37 8.55 -20.14
N GLY A 299 -13.04 8.65 -19.99
CA GLY A 299 -12.25 9.81 -20.40
C GLY A 299 -12.37 11.00 -19.46
N GLU A 300 -12.92 10.83 -18.25
CA GLU A 300 -13.02 11.88 -17.24
C GLU A 300 -11.72 11.93 -16.42
N PRO A 301 -11.02 13.08 -16.35
CA PRO A 301 -9.73 13.18 -15.66
C PRO A 301 -9.84 13.17 -14.13
N ILE A 302 -11.05 13.30 -13.58
CA ILE A 302 -11.32 13.42 -12.14
C ILE A 302 -12.52 12.56 -11.74
N GLY A 303 -12.33 11.71 -10.74
CA GLY A 303 -13.41 11.12 -9.95
C GLY A 303 -13.60 11.86 -8.64
N VAL A 304 -14.85 12.07 -8.23
CA VAL A 304 -15.21 12.54 -6.90
C VAL A 304 -15.98 11.42 -6.21
N VAL A 305 -15.41 10.88 -5.14
CA VAL A 305 -15.96 9.71 -4.44
C VAL A 305 -17.19 10.14 -3.63
N GLN A 306 -18.26 9.35 -3.68
CA GLN A 306 -19.50 9.57 -2.93
C GLN A 306 -19.60 8.61 -1.73
N ALA A 307 -19.03 7.43 -1.86
CA ALA A 307 -18.86 6.47 -0.78
C ALA A 307 -17.70 5.51 -1.09
N ILE A 308 -17.14 4.94 -0.05
CA ILE A 308 -16.28 3.74 -0.10
C ILE A 308 -17.21 2.54 0.10
N VAL A 309 -17.11 1.52 -0.76
CA VAL A 309 -18.03 0.38 -0.70
C VAL A 309 -17.92 -0.39 0.61
N GLY A 310 -19.07 -0.73 1.19
CA GLY A 310 -19.17 -1.73 2.24
C GLY A 310 -18.87 -3.11 1.66
N GLN A 311 -18.41 -4.01 2.52
CA GLN A 311 -17.91 -5.32 2.14
C GLN A 311 -18.38 -6.40 3.12
N ARG A 312 -18.94 -7.48 2.58
CA ARG A 312 -19.16 -8.73 3.31
C ARG A 312 -18.32 -9.84 2.71
N ARG A 313 -17.47 -10.48 3.51
CA ARG A 313 -16.70 -11.66 3.09
C ARG A 313 -17.06 -12.90 3.89
N TYR A 314 -17.34 -13.96 3.14
CA TYR A 314 -17.72 -15.26 3.67
C TYR A 314 -16.67 -16.31 3.32
N THR A 315 -16.51 -17.31 4.20
CA THR A 315 -15.92 -18.60 3.86
C THR A 315 -17.00 -19.66 3.98
N PHE A 316 -17.30 -20.35 2.88
CA PHE A 316 -18.25 -21.45 2.84
C PHE A 316 -17.52 -22.79 2.88
N THR A 317 -18.09 -23.76 3.58
CA THR A 317 -17.75 -25.18 3.49
C THR A 317 -18.97 -25.95 2.99
N VAL A 318 -18.82 -26.61 1.84
CA VAL A 318 -19.80 -27.54 1.27
C VAL A 318 -19.36 -28.95 1.60
N ALA A 319 -20.20 -29.73 2.27
CA ALA A 319 -19.94 -31.14 2.54
C ALA A 319 -20.92 -32.06 1.78
N GLY A 320 -20.39 -33.18 1.32
CA GLY A 320 -21.07 -34.19 0.52
C GLY A 320 -20.51 -35.58 0.84
N GLU A 321 -20.24 -36.39 -0.19
CA GLU A 321 -19.72 -37.75 0.00
C GLU A 321 -18.57 -38.05 -0.98
N ALA A 322 -17.39 -38.36 -0.43
CA ALA A 322 -16.23 -38.75 -1.21
C ALA A 322 -16.37 -40.21 -1.69
N ASN A 323 -16.48 -40.41 -3.01
CA ASN A 323 -16.77 -41.74 -3.58
C ASN A 323 -16.11 -41.93 -4.97
N HIS A 324 -16.03 -43.15 -5.48
CA HIS A 324 -15.22 -43.46 -6.68
C HIS A 324 -15.90 -43.05 -8.00
N ALA A 325 -15.29 -42.11 -8.73
CA ALA A 325 -15.92 -41.42 -9.85
C ALA A 325 -16.29 -42.32 -11.06
N GLY A 326 -15.71 -43.52 -11.16
CA GLY A 326 -16.07 -44.51 -12.18
C GLY A 326 -17.23 -45.45 -11.81
N THR A 327 -17.57 -45.59 -10.52
CA THR A 327 -18.56 -46.60 -10.05
C THR A 327 -19.74 -46.02 -9.28
N THR A 328 -19.65 -44.81 -8.73
CA THR A 328 -20.81 -44.14 -8.10
C THR A 328 -21.78 -43.63 -9.18
N PRO A 329 -23.01 -44.16 -9.31
CA PRO A 329 -23.97 -43.70 -10.32
C PRO A 329 -24.37 -42.24 -10.07
N MET A 330 -24.57 -41.46 -11.14
CA MET A 330 -24.86 -40.02 -11.03
C MET A 330 -26.01 -39.67 -10.05
N PRO A 331 -27.16 -40.38 -10.01
CA PRO A 331 -28.25 -40.06 -9.08
C PRO A 331 -27.96 -40.34 -7.59
N LEU A 332 -26.83 -40.97 -7.27
CA LEU A 332 -26.42 -41.30 -5.90
C LEU A 332 -25.27 -40.43 -5.39
N ARG A 333 -24.79 -39.45 -6.18
CA ARG A 333 -23.66 -38.60 -5.80
C ARG A 333 -24.10 -37.41 -4.95
N ARG A 334 -23.42 -37.20 -3.83
CA ARG A 334 -23.38 -35.94 -3.08
C ARG A 334 -22.10 -35.19 -3.45
N ASP A 335 -22.03 -34.72 -4.69
CA ASP A 335 -20.84 -34.10 -5.27
C ASP A 335 -20.71 -32.63 -4.82
N ALA A 336 -19.79 -32.39 -3.87
CA ALA A 336 -19.60 -31.07 -3.27
C ALA A 336 -19.02 -30.04 -4.25
N LEU A 337 -18.25 -30.48 -5.25
CA LEU A 337 -17.68 -29.60 -6.28
C LEU A 337 -18.71 -29.19 -7.31
N ALA A 338 -19.55 -30.12 -7.77
CA ALA A 338 -20.68 -29.77 -8.62
C ALA A 338 -21.69 -28.86 -7.89
N GLY A 339 -21.79 -28.96 -6.55
CA GLY A 339 -22.54 -28.02 -5.71
C GLY A 339 -21.91 -26.62 -5.66
N ALA A 340 -20.64 -26.53 -5.23
CA ALA A 340 -19.92 -25.27 -5.14
C ALA A 340 -19.83 -24.52 -6.49
N ALA A 341 -19.73 -25.24 -7.61
CA ALA A 341 -19.78 -24.64 -8.95
C ALA A 341 -21.15 -24.02 -9.29
N GLU A 342 -22.26 -24.63 -8.88
CA GLU A 342 -23.60 -24.02 -9.04
C GLU A 342 -23.76 -22.81 -8.12
N MET A 343 -23.20 -22.84 -6.91
CA MET A 343 -23.18 -21.73 -5.95
C MET A 343 -22.38 -20.52 -6.46
N ALA A 344 -21.19 -20.75 -7.04
CA ALA A 344 -20.37 -19.68 -7.62
C ALA A 344 -21.08 -18.99 -8.81
N LEU A 345 -21.68 -19.79 -9.71
CA LEU A 345 -22.50 -19.27 -10.81
C LEU A 345 -23.79 -18.60 -10.32
N ALA A 346 -24.35 -19.01 -9.17
CA ALA A 346 -25.47 -18.31 -8.54
C ALA A 346 -25.06 -16.91 -8.07
N ALA A 347 -23.93 -16.77 -7.38
CA ALA A 347 -23.41 -15.47 -6.92
C ALA A 347 -23.14 -14.50 -8.08
N GLU A 348 -22.45 -14.95 -9.14
CA GLU A 348 -22.20 -14.14 -10.34
C GLU A 348 -23.52 -13.68 -10.99
N ARG A 349 -24.43 -14.63 -11.27
CA ARG A 349 -25.74 -14.30 -11.87
C ARG A 349 -26.58 -13.41 -10.97
N ALA A 350 -26.49 -13.54 -9.64
CA ALA A 350 -27.19 -12.66 -8.71
C ALA A 350 -26.68 -11.22 -8.84
N ALA A 351 -25.37 -10.99 -8.82
CA ALA A 351 -24.80 -9.65 -8.99
C ALA A 351 -25.18 -9.04 -10.35
N VAL A 352 -25.06 -9.81 -11.45
CA VAL A 352 -25.46 -9.38 -12.79
C VAL A 352 -26.96 -9.07 -12.89
N ARG A 353 -27.83 -9.79 -12.15
CA ARG A 353 -29.28 -9.47 -12.05
C ARG A 353 -29.55 -8.21 -11.22
N ARG A 354 -28.73 -7.90 -10.22
CA ARG A 354 -28.88 -6.72 -9.35
C ARG A 354 -28.39 -5.45 -10.05
N GLY A 355 -27.35 -5.55 -10.87
CA GLY A 355 -26.79 -4.46 -11.68
C GLY A 355 -25.76 -3.60 -10.93
N GLU A 356 -25.12 -2.67 -11.66
CA GLU A 356 -24.14 -1.75 -11.09
C GLU A 356 -24.76 -0.90 -9.96
N PRO A 357 -24.05 -0.65 -8.83
CA PRO A 357 -22.66 -0.99 -8.55
C PRO A 357 -22.43 -2.35 -7.85
N MET A 358 -23.42 -3.25 -7.80
CA MET A 358 -23.29 -4.54 -7.09
C MET A 358 -22.21 -5.46 -7.71
N VAL A 359 -21.30 -5.95 -6.87
CA VAL A 359 -20.33 -6.99 -7.23
C VAL A 359 -20.34 -8.13 -6.22
N ALA A 360 -20.20 -9.36 -6.72
CA ALA A 360 -20.06 -10.57 -5.90
C ALA A 360 -19.08 -11.55 -6.57
N THR A 361 -18.02 -11.94 -5.87
CA THR A 361 -16.87 -12.64 -6.43
C THR A 361 -16.51 -13.88 -5.62
N VAL A 362 -16.45 -15.06 -6.26
CA VAL A 362 -15.86 -16.27 -5.66
C VAL A 362 -14.38 -16.34 -6.06
N GLY A 363 -13.50 -15.86 -5.17
CA GLY A 363 -12.07 -15.69 -5.46
C GLY A 363 -11.19 -16.92 -5.20
N ARG A 364 -11.65 -17.88 -4.39
CA ARG A 364 -10.92 -19.10 -4.04
C ARG A 364 -11.89 -20.27 -3.93
N LEU A 365 -11.52 -21.43 -4.47
CA LEU A 365 -12.29 -22.68 -4.39
C LEU A 365 -11.31 -23.85 -4.28
N GLU A 366 -11.50 -24.68 -3.26
CA GLU A 366 -10.60 -25.78 -2.89
C GLU A 366 -11.40 -27.07 -2.68
N ALA A 367 -11.14 -28.09 -3.50
CA ALA A 367 -11.89 -29.35 -3.48
C ALA A 367 -11.07 -30.49 -2.88
N GLU A 368 -11.68 -31.28 -2.00
CA GLU A 368 -11.06 -32.38 -1.29
C GLU A 368 -11.68 -33.74 -1.69
N PRO A 369 -10.88 -34.78 -2.00
CA PRO A 369 -9.42 -34.84 -1.92
C PRO A 369 -8.69 -34.34 -3.19
N GLY A 370 -9.33 -33.51 -4.03
CA GLY A 370 -8.70 -32.93 -5.23
C GLY A 370 -8.24 -33.94 -6.30
N THR A 371 -8.66 -35.20 -6.19
CA THR A 371 -8.12 -36.31 -6.99
C THR A 371 -9.03 -36.62 -8.19
N PRO A 372 -8.55 -36.65 -9.46
CA PRO A 372 -9.40 -36.71 -10.65
C PRO A 372 -10.37 -37.90 -10.78
N ASN A 373 -10.15 -39.00 -10.07
CA ASN A 373 -11.02 -40.18 -10.08
C ASN A 373 -11.89 -40.33 -8.81
N VAL A 374 -12.00 -39.27 -8.00
CA VAL A 374 -12.81 -39.23 -6.77
C VAL A 374 -13.84 -38.10 -6.87
N VAL A 375 -15.10 -38.41 -6.60
CA VAL A 375 -16.17 -37.43 -6.38
C VAL A 375 -15.80 -36.59 -5.15
N PRO A 376 -15.67 -35.26 -5.22
CA PRO A 376 -15.26 -34.47 -4.07
C PRO A 376 -16.29 -34.48 -2.94
N GLY A 377 -15.84 -34.89 -1.75
CA GLY A 377 -16.68 -34.99 -0.54
C GLY A 377 -16.71 -33.72 0.30
N ARG A 378 -15.78 -32.78 0.08
CA ARG A 378 -15.79 -31.45 0.69
C ARG A 378 -15.23 -30.43 -0.28
N VAL A 379 -15.77 -29.21 -0.24
CA VAL A 379 -15.21 -28.03 -0.90
C VAL A 379 -15.23 -26.85 0.06
N ARG A 380 -14.16 -26.07 0.10
CA ARG A 380 -14.17 -24.72 0.70
C ARG A 380 -14.13 -23.67 -0.40
N PHE A 381 -14.92 -22.60 -0.27
CA PHE A 381 -14.83 -21.46 -1.19
C PHE A 381 -15.06 -20.14 -0.47
N THR A 382 -14.54 -19.04 -1.02
CA THR A 382 -14.76 -17.68 -0.50
C THR A 382 -15.80 -16.94 -1.32
N LEU A 383 -16.46 -15.95 -0.71
CA LEU A 383 -17.32 -14.98 -1.40
C LEU A 383 -17.00 -13.58 -0.88
N ASP A 384 -16.72 -12.63 -1.78
CA ASP A 384 -16.52 -11.21 -1.51
C ASP A 384 -17.65 -10.44 -2.20
N VAL A 385 -18.52 -9.77 -1.42
CA VAL A 385 -19.65 -8.97 -1.92
C VAL A 385 -19.46 -7.51 -1.51
N ARG A 386 -19.68 -6.57 -2.43
CA ARG A 386 -19.54 -5.12 -2.16
C ARG A 386 -20.66 -4.27 -2.75
N HIS A 387 -21.00 -3.20 -2.06
CA HIS A 387 -21.89 -2.12 -2.54
C HIS A 387 -21.63 -0.81 -1.79
N ASP A 388 -21.98 0.33 -2.38
CA ASP A 388 -21.93 1.66 -1.76
C ASP A 388 -23.13 1.97 -0.83
N ASP A 389 -24.07 1.03 -0.70
CA ASP A 389 -25.27 1.18 0.11
C ASP A 389 -25.52 -0.05 0.98
N VAL A 390 -25.89 0.20 2.24
CA VAL A 390 -26.02 -0.85 3.25
C VAL A 390 -27.26 -1.71 3.03
N GLU A 391 -28.42 -1.12 2.69
CA GLU A 391 -29.64 -1.90 2.46
C GLU A 391 -29.53 -2.73 1.17
N ALA A 392 -28.86 -2.18 0.15
CA ALA A 392 -28.52 -2.93 -1.06
C ALA A 392 -27.61 -4.13 -0.79
N LEU A 393 -26.54 -3.96 0.00
CA LEU A 393 -25.62 -5.03 0.40
C LEU A 393 -26.29 -6.09 1.29
N GLU A 394 -27.03 -5.66 2.32
CA GLU A 394 -27.70 -6.56 3.26
C GLU A 394 -28.79 -7.40 2.60
N SER A 395 -29.64 -6.77 1.77
CA SER A 395 -30.70 -7.47 1.02
C SER A 395 -30.13 -8.52 0.09
N PHE A 396 -29.08 -8.16 -0.67
CA PHE A 396 -28.42 -9.05 -1.61
C PHE A 396 -27.76 -10.24 -0.93
N CYS A 397 -26.99 -10.01 0.14
CA CYS A 397 -26.34 -11.11 0.86
C CYS A 397 -27.37 -12.10 1.43
N ARG A 398 -28.50 -11.61 1.96
CA ARG A 398 -29.62 -12.46 2.42
C ARG A 398 -30.23 -13.27 1.27
N GLU A 399 -30.62 -12.61 0.18
CA GLU A 399 -31.20 -13.25 -1.01
C GLU A 399 -30.27 -14.30 -1.64
N LEU A 400 -28.97 -14.02 -1.67
CA LEU A 400 -27.96 -14.95 -2.19
C LEU A 400 -27.76 -16.14 -1.25
N LEU A 401 -27.65 -15.93 0.07
CA LEU A 401 -27.55 -17.03 1.05
C LEU A 401 -28.75 -17.99 0.93
N GLU A 402 -29.96 -17.46 0.76
CA GLU A 402 -31.18 -18.25 0.49
C GLU A 402 -31.09 -19.03 -0.84
N GLU A 403 -30.51 -18.45 -1.92
CA GLU A 403 -30.24 -19.18 -3.17
C GLU A 403 -29.19 -20.30 -2.96
N LEU A 404 -28.15 -20.08 -2.13
CA LEU A 404 -27.11 -21.06 -1.82
C LEU A 404 -27.61 -22.25 -0.98
N ASP A 405 -28.35 -22.00 0.09
CA ASP A 405 -29.00 -23.06 0.89
C ASP A 405 -29.98 -23.86 0.02
N GLY A 406 -30.72 -23.19 -0.87
CA GLY A 406 -31.55 -23.82 -1.87
C GLY A 406 -30.78 -24.76 -2.82
N ILE A 407 -29.54 -24.40 -3.21
CA ILE A 407 -28.67 -25.27 -4.03
C ILE A 407 -28.19 -26.48 -3.23
N ALA A 408 -27.78 -26.28 -1.98
CA ALA A 408 -27.32 -27.36 -1.10
C ALA A 408 -28.43 -28.40 -0.86
N ALA A 409 -29.62 -27.94 -0.49
CA ALA A 409 -30.79 -28.79 -0.25
C ALA A 409 -31.22 -29.60 -1.49
N ARG A 410 -31.25 -28.98 -2.69
CA ARG A 410 -31.55 -29.68 -3.95
C ARG A 410 -30.56 -30.79 -4.29
N ARG A 411 -29.32 -30.70 -3.81
CA ARG A 411 -28.22 -31.62 -4.11
C ARG A 411 -27.93 -32.64 -3.01
N GLY A 412 -28.62 -32.57 -1.87
CA GLY A 412 -28.33 -33.43 -0.71
C GLY A 412 -26.96 -33.14 -0.09
N LEU A 413 -26.52 -31.88 -0.15
CA LEU A 413 -25.28 -31.38 0.42
C LEU A 413 -25.56 -30.60 1.71
N GLU A 414 -24.57 -30.55 2.59
CA GLU A 414 -24.57 -29.67 3.76
C GLU A 414 -23.77 -28.39 3.41
N LEU A 415 -24.28 -27.23 3.80
CA LEU A 415 -23.61 -25.94 3.64
C LEU A 415 -23.38 -25.32 5.02
N GLN A 416 -22.19 -24.76 5.23
CA GLN A 416 -21.84 -23.96 6.40
C GLN A 416 -21.17 -22.67 5.91
N GLY A 417 -21.64 -21.51 6.38
CA GLY A 417 -21.10 -20.20 6.02
C GLY A 417 -20.57 -19.45 7.24
N GLU A 418 -19.34 -18.97 7.15
CA GLU A 418 -18.66 -18.14 8.15
C GLU A 418 -18.52 -16.71 7.59
N LEU A 419 -19.26 -15.75 8.14
CA LEU A 419 -19.07 -14.32 7.87
C LEU A 419 -17.93 -13.81 8.76
N TRP A 420 -16.77 -13.57 8.15
CA TRP A 420 -15.54 -13.19 8.87
C TRP A 420 -15.14 -11.72 8.68
N MET A 421 -15.83 -10.99 7.81
CA MET A 421 -15.69 -9.56 7.61
C MET A 421 -17.03 -8.96 7.22
N ASP A 422 -17.49 -7.98 7.99
CA ASP A 422 -18.72 -7.22 7.76
C ASP A 422 -18.41 -5.73 7.98
N ALA A 423 -18.13 -5.02 6.87
CA ALA A 423 -17.79 -3.60 6.87
C ALA A 423 -18.93 -2.80 6.21
N PRO A 424 -19.55 -1.83 6.91
CA PRO A 424 -20.56 -0.97 6.31
C PRO A 424 -19.94 0.01 5.30
N PRO A 425 -20.69 0.50 4.30
CA PRO A 425 -20.20 1.53 3.37
C PRO A 425 -19.96 2.86 4.09
N ALA A 426 -18.79 3.45 3.90
CA ALA A 426 -18.46 4.78 4.43
C ALA A 426 -18.84 5.85 3.42
N ARG A 427 -19.89 6.62 3.70
CA ARG A 427 -20.34 7.72 2.83
C ARG A 427 -19.44 8.95 3.02
N MET A 428 -19.05 9.56 1.91
CA MET A 428 -18.29 10.82 1.92
C MET A 428 -19.23 12.00 2.20
N ASP A 429 -18.70 13.07 2.77
CA ASP A 429 -19.47 14.29 3.00
C ASP A 429 -19.88 14.93 1.66
N ALA A 430 -21.18 15.17 1.51
CA ALA A 430 -21.76 15.64 0.26
C ALA A 430 -21.37 17.09 -0.07
N GLU A 431 -21.16 17.95 0.94
CA GLU A 431 -20.76 19.34 0.69
C GLU A 431 -19.29 19.42 0.28
N LEU A 432 -18.43 18.64 0.93
CA LEU A 432 -17.00 18.52 0.62
C LEU A 432 -16.77 17.86 -0.75
N ALA A 433 -17.52 16.81 -1.09
CA ALA A 433 -17.53 16.24 -2.43
C ALA A 433 -18.00 17.27 -3.49
N ASP A 434 -19.05 18.05 -3.20
CA ASP A 434 -19.50 19.12 -4.08
C ASP A 434 -18.45 20.25 -4.23
N ARG A 435 -17.62 20.51 -3.21
CA ARG A 435 -16.48 21.44 -3.27
C ARG A 435 -15.38 20.92 -4.20
N LEU A 436 -15.02 19.63 -4.10
CA LEU A 436 -14.08 18.98 -5.02
C LEU A 436 -14.57 19.05 -6.48
N ALA A 437 -15.86 18.74 -6.71
CA ALA A 437 -16.47 18.84 -8.04
C ALA A 437 -16.46 20.27 -8.59
N ARG A 438 -16.72 21.29 -7.75
CA ARG A 438 -16.60 22.71 -8.15
C ARG A 438 -15.15 23.11 -8.44
N ALA A 439 -14.18 22.65 -7.65
CA ALA A 439 -12.76 22.94 -7.88
C ALA A 439 -12.26 22.38 -9.22
N ALA A 440 -12.62 21.13 -9.56
CA ALA A 440 -12.37 20.55 -10.88
C ALA A 440 -13.08 21.32 -12.01
N GLY A 441 -14.35 21.69 -11.81
CA GLY A 441 -15.10 22.53 -12.75
C GLY A 441 -14.46 23.90 -13.02
N ARG A 442 -13.90 24.55 -11.99
CA ARG A 442 -13.13 25.81 -12.14
C ARG A 442 -11.87 25.66 -13.02
N ARG A 443 -11.29 24.46 -13.07
CA ARG A 443 -10.14 24.11 -13.92
C ARG A 443 -10.56 23.60 -15.31
N GLY A 444 -11.85 23.51 -15.61
CA GLY A 444 -12.37 22.98 -16.88
C GLY A 444 -12.28 21.46 -17.00
N LEU A 445 -12.06 20.75 -15.89
CA LEU A 445 -11.95 19.29 -15.84
C LEU A 445 -13.35 18.67 -15.76
N ALA A 446 -13.60 17.62 -16.54
CA ALA A 446 -14.80 16.80 -16.40
C ALA A 446 -14.71 15.95 -15.13
N VAL A 447 -15.85 15.72 -14.47
CA VAL A 447 -15.93 15.08 -13.15
C VAL A 447 -16.92 13.93 -13.18
N ARG A 448 -16.46 12.73 -12.86
CA ARG A 448 -17.32 11.60 -12.53
C ARG A 448 -17.67 11.61 -11.05
N ARG A 449 -18.93 11.34 -10.70
CA ARG A 449 -19.29 10.89 -9.34
C ARG A 449 -19.30 9.37 -9.33
N MET A 450 -18.64 8.77 -8.35
CA MET A 450 -18.44 7.32 -8.27
C MET A 450 -18.27 6.84 -6.82
N ALA A 451 -18.29 5.53 -6.60
CA ALA A 451 -17.82 4.92 -5.37
C ALA A 451 -16.35 4.49 -5.51
N SER A 452 -15.60 4.38 -4.40
CA SER A 452 -14.37 3.60 -4.39
C SER A 452 -14.71 2.11 -4.22
N GLY A 453 -14.11 1.26 -5.04
CA GLY A 453 -14.19 -0.19 -4.90
C GLY A 453 -13.22 -0.77 -3.85
N ALA A 454 -12.25 0.02 -3.39
CA ALA A 454 -11.26 -0.32 -2.37
C ALA A 454 -11.54 0.44 -1.06
N GLY A 455 -10.97 -0.05 0.04
CA GLY A 455 -10.92 0.69 1.30
C GLY A 455 -9.85 1.79 1.22
N HIS A 456 -9.98 2.81 2.08
CA HIS A 456 -9.00 3.89 2.25
C HIS A 456 -9.13 4.48 3.66
N ASP A 457 -8.12 5.22 4.12
CA ASP A 457 -8.14 5.88 5.43
C ASP A 457 -9.30 6.89 5.61
N ALA A 458 -9.76 7.53 4.52
CA ALA A 458 -10.96 8.36 4.52
C ALA A 458 -12.22 7.63 5.05
N GLN A 459 -12.31 6.30 4.93
CA GLN A 459 -13.43 5.54 5.46
C GLN A 459 -13.51 5.64 6.99
N LEU A 460 -12.37 5.56 7.69
CA LEU A 460 -12.30 5.72 9.14
C LEU A 460 -12.43 7.18 9.56
N LEU A 461 -11.77 8.11 8.87
CA LEU A 461 -11.81 9.53 9.26
C LEU A 461 -13.20 10.16 9.06
N SER A 462 -14.05 9.58 8.19
CA SER A 462 -15.46 9.94 8.04
C SER A 462 -16.30 9.78 9.32
N GLU A 463 -15.85 8.95 10.27
CA GLU A 463 -16.53 8.70 11.54
C GLU A 463 -16.31 9.83 12.57
N ILE A 464 -15.30 10.69 12.37
CA ILE A 464 -14.96 11.79 13.30
C ILE A 464 -14.97 13.18 12.66
N CYS A 465 -14.93 13.30 11.33
CA CYS A 465 -14.99 14.59 10.62
C CYS A 465 -15.55 14.42 9.19
N PRO A 466 -16.06 15.50 8.56
CA PRO A 466 -16.41 15.51 7.14
C PRO A 466 -15.22 15.07 6.27
N ALA A 467 -15.34 13.91 5.61
CA ALA A 467 -14.31 13.33 4.76
C ALA A 467 -14.77 13.20 3.31
N ALA A 468 -13.89 13.47 2.35
CA ALA A 468 -14.16 13.22 0.92
C ALA A 468 -12.88 12.82 0.18
N MET A 469 -13.03 12.08 -0.91
CA MET A 469 -11.90 11.69 -1.76
C MET A 469 -11.99 12.22 -3.19
N LEU A 470 -10.81 12.44 -3.77
CA LEU A 470 -10.56 12.81 -5.15
C LEU A 470 -9.75 11.71 -5.84
N PHE A 471 -10.21 11.21 -6.98
CA PHE A 471 -9.56 10.18 -7.78
C PHE A 471 -9.00 10.73 -9.10
N VAL A 472 -7.88 10.15 -9.54
CA VAL A 472 -7.34 10.28 -10.91
C VAL A 472 -7.28 8.89 -11.59
N PRO A 473 -7.33 8.79 -12.93
CA PRO A 473 -7.46 7.50 -13.63
C PRO A 473 -6.24 6.59 -13.43
N SER A 474 -6.45 5.29 -13.21
CA SER A 474 -5.38 4.28 -13.24
C SER A 474 -5.32 3.57 -14.60
N ARG A 475 -4.13 3.51 -15.23
CA ARG A 475 -3.98 2.95 -16.57
C ARG A 475 -4.31 1.46 -16.59
N ALA A 476 -5.21 1.07 -17.47
CA ALA A 476 -5.81 -0.26 -17.55
C ALA A 476 -6.43 -0.80 -16.23
N GLY A 477 -6.67 0.05 -15.22
CA GLY A 477 -7.12 -0.36 -13.89
C GLY A 477 -6.17 -1.32 -13.19
N ILE A 478 -4.86 -1.05 -13.27
CA ILE A 478 -3.83 -1.83 -12.59
C ILE A 478 -3.34 -1.05 -11.36
N SER A 479 -3.41 -1.69 -10.19
CA SER A 479 -2.87 -1.28 -8.89
C SER A 479 -2.39 -2.55 -8.13
N HIS A 480 -1.80 -2.42 -6.94
CA HIS A 480 -1.18 -3.51 -6.16
C HIS A 480 -0.17 -4.33 -6.99
N SER A 481 0.56 -3.66 -7.89
CA SER A 481 1.34 -4.30 -8.96
C SER A 481 2.48 -3.41 -9.47
N PRO A 482 3.64 -3.95 -9.89
CA PRO A 482 4.73 -3.16 -10.49
C PRO A 482 4.39 -2.51 -11.84
N LEU A 483 3.21 -2.82 -12.39
CA LEU A 483 2.70 -2.30 -13.66
C LEU A 483 1.67 -1.17 -13.48
N GLU A 484 1.33 -0.83 -12.23
CA GLU A 484 0.50 0.33 -11.89
C GLU A 484 1.06 1.61 -12.53
N PHE A 485 0.18 2.42 -13.11
CA PHE A 485 0.60 3.65 -13.74
C PHE A 485 -0.50 4.70 -13.84
N THR A 486 -0.12 5.96 -13.69
CA THR A 486 -0.95 7.14 -13.98
C THR A 486 -0.07 8.15 -14.73
N GLU A 487 -0.58 8.79 -15.79
CA GLU A 487 0.19 9.77 -16.56
C GLU A 487 0.51 11.01 -15.71
N GLU A 488 1.70 11.61 -15.84
CA GLU A 488 2.11 12.75 -14.99
C GLU A 488 1.13 13.93 -15.06
N ALA A 489 0.48 14.13 -16.21
CA ALA A 489 -0.56 15.14 -16.42
C ALA A 489 -1.87 14.85 -15.66
N GLN A 490 -2.22 13.58 -15.44
CA GLN A 490 -3.39 13.18 -14.63
C GLN A 490 -3.11 13.43 -13.15
N LEU A 491 -1.91 13.05 -12.67
CA LEU A 491 -1.46 13.33 -11.30
C LEU A 491 -1.45 14.83 -11.01
N ALA A 492 -0.94 15.64 -11.96
CA ALA A 492 -0.94 17.10 -11.87
C ALA A 492 -2.35 17.71 -11.88
N ALA A 493 -3.31 17.11 -12.61
CA ALA A 493 -4.70 17.55 -12.60
C ALA A 493 -5.36 17.34 -11.22
N GLY A 494 -5.18 16.17 -10.59
CA GLY A 494 -5.65 15.91 -9.23
C GLY A 494 -5.03 16.86 -8.20
N LEU A 495 -3.71 17.10 -8.28
CA LEU A 495 -3.02 18.08 -7.43
C LEU A 495 -3.61 19.49 -7.57
N ALA A 496 -3.89 19.94 -8.80
CA ALA A 496 -4.46 21.26 -9.04
C ALA A 496 -5.86 21.45 -8.43
N VAL A 497 -6.67 20.39 -8.41
CA VAL A 497 -7.99 20.37 -7.77
C VAL A 497 -7.87 20.33 -6.25
N LEU A 498 -6.94 19.54 -5.70
CA LEU A 498 -6.64 19.51 -4.27
C LEU A 498 -6.20 20.90 -3.75
N ILE A 499 -5.29 21.57 -4.47
CA ILE A 499 -4.86 22.94 -4.15
C ILE A 499 -6.04 23.92 -4.12
N ASP A 500 -6.91 23.89 -5.14
CA ASP A 500 -8.07 24.78 -5.21
C ASP A 500 -9.12 24.49 -4.12
N ALA A 501 -9.25 23.24 -3.68
CA ALA A 501 -10.13 22.83 -2.58
C ALA A 501 -9.57 23.24 -1.21
N LEU A 502 -8.29 22.98 -0.94
CA LEU A 502 -7.62 23.39 0.30
C LEU A 502 -7.52 24.92 0.41
N TYR A 503 -7.42 25.65 -0.72
CA TYR A 503 -7.54 27.12 -0.71
C TYR A 503 -8.93 27.57 -0.23
N GLU A 504 -10.01 27.00 -0.79
CA GLU A 504 -11.39 27.31 -0.39
C GLU A 504 -11.60 27.04 1.12
N LEU A 505 -11.18 25.86 1.59
CA LEU A 505 -11.35 25.38 2.96
C LEU A 505 -10.48 26.12 4.01
N ALA A 506 -9.29 26.60 3.66
CA ALA A 506 -8.34 27.14 4.64
C ALA A 506 -7.98 28.62 4.47
N TYR A 507 -8.19 29.24 3.30
CA TYR A 507 -7.86 30.65 3.05
C TYR A 507 -9.10 31.54 2.90
N GLU A 508 -10.19 31.08 2.28
CA GLU A 508 -11.38 31.92 2.05
C GLU A 508 -12.34 31.92 3.26
N GLU A 509 -12.64 30.74 3.83
CA GLU A 509 -13.63 30.59 4.90
C GLU A 509 -13.20 31.14 6.27
N ARG A 510 -14.17 31.26 7.19
CA ARG A 510 -13.93 31.59 8.61
C ARG A 510 -14.18 30.37 9.48
N VAL A 511 -13.51 30.28 10.62
CA VAL A 511 -14.00 29.44 11.72
C VAL A 511 -15.42 29.92 12.08
N PRO A 512 -16.42 29.02 12.24
CA PRO A 512 -17.79 29.38 12.62
C PRO A 512 -17.92 30.16 13.94
#